data_AF-A0A0D2AIA5-F1
#
_entry.id   AF-A0A0D2AIA5-F1
#
_cell.length_a   1.000
_cell.length_b   1.000
_cell.length_c   1.000
_cell.angle_alpha   90.00
_cell.angle_beta   90.00
_cell.angle_gamma   90.00
#
_symmetry.space_group_name_H-M   'P 1'
#
loop_
_entity.id
_entity.type
_entity.pdbx_description
1 polymer ?
#
loop_
_entity_poly.entity_id
_entity_poly.type
_entity_poly.pdbx_seq_one_letter_code
_entity_poly.pdbx_strand_id
1 'polypeptide(L)'
;MAPAESSKSVNSFKVEPRLASSYELPWVEKYRPVVLDDIVGNTETIERLKIIAKDGNMPHVIISGMPGIGKTTSILCLARQLLGDAYKEAVLELNASDERGIDVVRNRIKAFAQKKVTLPPGRQKLIILDEADSMTSGAQQALRRTMEIYSSTTRFAFACNQSNKIIEPLQSRCAILRYARLTDAQVLSRLKDICESEKVEYSDDGLAALIFSAEGDMRQAINNLQSTASGFSFVSSENVFRVVDSPHPLKVQIMLKNCSEGKIDAATDVLHELWDLGYSTHDIVSTMFRVTKMIPDFSEHTKLEFIREIGFTHMRILEGVQTYLQLAGCLARLCKINMKSHLFLMPA
;
A
#
# COMPACT_ATOMS: atom_id res chain seq x y z
N MET A 1 9.66 -46.76 63.88
CA MET A 1 9.98 -45.36 63.52
C MET A 1 10.39 -45.35 62.06
N ALA A 2 9.72 -44.56 61.23
CA ALA A 2 10.10 -44.27 59.82
C ALA A 2 11.45 -43.51 59.75
N PRO A 3 12.04 -43.15 58.58
CA PRO A 3 11.67 -43.30 57.15
C PRO A 3 12.87 -43.80 56.26
N ALA A 4 12.80 -43.98 54.92
CA ALA A 4 12.95 -42.94 53.87
C ALA A 4 12.72 -43.51 52.44
N GLU A 5 12.50 -42.57 51.51
CA GLU A 5 11.80 -42.62 50.21
C GLU A 5 12.63 -43.15 49.01
N SER A 6 11.96 -43.60 47.94
CA SER A 6 12.33 -43.19 46.56
C SER A 6 11.28 -43.56 45.49
N SER A 7 11.04 -42.59 44.61
CA SER A 7 10.57 -42.67 43.21
C SER A 7 9.11 -43.05 42.91
N LYS A 8 8.27 -42.03 42.68
CA LYS A 8 7.03 -42.13 41.90
C LYS A 8 7.28 -41.75 40.44
N SER A 9 6.64 -42.52 39.56
CA SER A 9 6.62 -42.52 38.11
C SER A 9 6.20 -41.18 37.47
N VAL A 10 6.98 -40.74 36.48
CA VAL A 10 6.70 -39.60 35.60
C VAL A 10 5.66 -39.98 34.54
N ASN A 11 4.57 -39.22 34.48
CA ASN A 11 3.54 -39.33 33.44
C ASN A 11 4.13 -38.96 32.06
N SER A 12 3.99 -39.88 31.10
CA SER A 12 4.30 -39.69 29.70
C SER A 12 3.22 -38.85 29.01
N PHE A 13 3.48 -37.56 28.82
CA PHE A 13 2.73 -36.75 27.86
C PHE A 13 3.12 -37.19 26.45
N LYS A 14 2.23 -37.94 25.79
CA LYS A 14 2.30 -38.19 24.33
C LYS A 14 2.12 -36.84 23.62
N VAL A 15 3.20 -36.32 23.06
CA VAL A 15 3.15 -35.22 22.10
C VAL A 15 2.68 -35.82 20.78
N GLU A 16 1.43 -35.55 20.43
CA GLU A 16 0.94 -35.83 19.07
C GLU A 16 1.78 -35.04 18.07
N PRO A 17 2.18 -35.64 16.93
CA PRO A 17 2.97 -34.93 15.93
C PRO A 17 2.08 -33.83 15.34
N ARG A 18 2.38 -32.57 15.67
CA ARG A 18 1.81 -31.42 14.96
C ARG A 18 2.04 -31.65 13.47
N LEU A 19 0.92 -31.74 12.72
CA LEU A 19 0.90 -31.86 11.27
C LEU A 19 1.96 -30.92 10.67
N ALA A 20 2.72 -31.44 9.72
CA ALA A 20 3.64 -30.66 8.90
C ALA A 20 2.97 -29.34 8.50
N SER A 21 3.59 -28.21 8.88
CA SER A 21 3.12 -26.89 8.53
C SER A 21 3.02 -26.80 7.00
N SER A 22 1.81 -26.93 6.47
CA SER A 22 1.53 -26.58 5.09
C SER A 22 1.94 -25.12 4.93
N TYR A 23 2.94 -24.86 4.09
CA TYR A 23 3.31 -23.50 3.72
C TYR A 23 2.09 -22.85 3.05
N GLU A 24 1.33 -22.07 3.81
CA GLU A 24 0.19 -21.34 3.29
C GLU A 24 0.70 -20.06 2.63
N LEU A 25 0.44 -19.93 1.34
CA LEU A 25 0.77 -18.72 0.59
C LEU A 25 -0.03 -17.54 1.15
N PRO A 26 0.62 -16.38 1.40
CA PRO A 26 -0.09 -15.17 1.78
C PRO A 26 -1.20 -14.84 0.79
N TRP A 27 -2.34 -14.36 1.27
CA TRP A 27 -3.52 -14.08 0.44
C TRP A 27 -3.24 -13.06 -0.65
N VAL A 28 -2.30 -12.14 -0.40
CA VAL A 28 -1.79 -11.19 -1.38
C VAL A 28 -1.26 -11.88 -2.65
N GLU A 29 -0.58 -13.03 -2.50
CA GLU A 29 -0.06 -13.81 -3.62
C GLU A 29 -1.05 -14.86 -4.10
N LYS A 30 -1.76 -15.53 -3.18
CA LYS A 30 -2.77 -16.55 -3.49
C LYS A 30 -3.90 -15.99 -4.37
N TYR A 31 -4.34 -14.76 -4.10
CA TYR A 31 -5.39 -14.05 -4.83
C TYR A 31 -4.86 -13.02 -5.82
N ARG A 32 -3.56 -13.07 -6.16
CA ARG A 32 -2.99 -12.18 -7.17
C ARG A 32 -3.67 -12.44 -8.52
N PRO A 33 -4.28 -11.42 -9.16
CA PRO A 33 -4.89 -11.55 -10.47
C PRO A 33 -3.98 -12.21 -11.51
N VAL A 34 -4.55 -13.13 -12.29
CA VAL A 34 -3.81 -13.84 -13.35
C VAL A 34 -4.17 -13.31 -14.74
N VAL A 35 -5.40 -12.80 -14.91
CA VAL A 35 -5.91 -12.19 -16.13
C VAL A 35 -6.23 -10.71 -15.92
N LEU A 36 -6.22 -9.93 -17.00
CA LEU A 36 -6.53 -8.49 -16.95
C LEU A 36 -7.97 -8.19 -16.52
N ASP A 37 -8.89 -9.16 -16.65
CA ASP A 37 -10.29 -9.01 -16.23
C ASP A 37 -10.47 -9.02 -14.71
N ASP A 38 -9.56 -9.68 -13.98
CA ASP A 38 -9.61 -9.79 -12.52
C ASP A 38 -9.03 -8.55 -11.81
N ILE A 39 -8.42 -7.62 -12.57
CA ILE A 39 -7.79 -6.44 -12.00
C ILE A 39 -8.85 -5.37 -11.74
N VAL A 40 -8.99 -5.01 -10.47
CA VAL A 40 -9.96 -4.00 -10.04
C VAL A 40 -9.33 -2.60 -10.12
N GLY A 41 -10.10 -1.65 -10.65
CA GLY A 41 -9.74 -0.24 -10.74
C GLY A 41 -8.99 0.14 -12.02
N ASN A 42 -8.78 1.46 -12.18
CA ASN A 42 -8.13 2.04 -13.37
C ASN A 42 -8.68 1.50 -14.71
N THR A 43 -10.01 1.38 -14.81
CA THR A 43 -10.74 0.67 -15.89
C THR A 43 -10.30 1.11 -17.29
N GLU A 44 -10.19 2.41 -17.53
CA GLU A 44 -9.73 2.97 -18.81
C GLU A 44 -8.34 2.46 -19.21
N THR A 45 -7.42 2.37 -18.24
CA THR A 45 -6.06 1.89 -18.50
C THR A 45 -6.05 0.38 -18.73
N ILE A 46 -6.84 -0.36 -17.95
CA ILE A 46 -6.98 -1.81 -18.12
C ILE A 46 -7.60 -2.16 -19.47
N GLU A 47 -8.61 -1.42 -19.94
CA GLU A 47 -9.20 -1.58 -21.28
C GLU A 47 -8.18 -1.34 -22.39
N ARG A 48 -7.34 -0.31 -22.28
CA ARG A 48 -6.22 -0.08 -23.21
C ARG A 48 -5.25 -1.26 -23.22
N LEU A 49 -4.91 -1.81 -22.06
CA LEU A 49 -4.05 -3.00 -21.96
C LEU A 49 -4.73 -4.23 -22.60
N LYS A 50 -6.04 -4.40 -22.46
CA LYS A 50 -6.80 -5.48 -23.10
C LYS A 50 -6.79 -5.37 -24.62
N ILE A 51 -6.90 -4.17 -25.17
CA ILE A 51 -6.79 -3.93 -26.62
C ILE A 51 -5.39 -4.32 -27.09
N ILE A 52 -4.34 -3.86 -26.40
CA ILE A 52 -2.95 -4.21 -26.72
C ILE A 52 -2.72 -5.73 -26.62
N ALA A 53 -3.31 -6.40 -25.64
CA ALA A 53 -3.22 -7.84 -25.47
C ALA A 53 -3.84 -8.63 -26.63
N LYS A 54 -4.88 -8.08 -27.27
CA LYS A 54 -5.54 -8.68 -28.45
C LYS A 54 -4.76 -8.40 -29.72
N ASP A 55 -4.54 -7.12 -30.03
CA ASP A 55 -3.95 -6.67 -31.30
C ASP A 55 -2.44 -6.96 -31.40
N GLY A 56 -1.77 -7.05 -30.26
CA GLY A 56 -0.31 -7.14 -30.18
C GLY A 56 0.38 -5.79 -30.38
N ASN A 57 1.65 -5.83 -30.79
CA ASN A 57 2.50 -4.65 -31.05
C ASN A 57 2.58 -3.65 -29.88
N MET A 58 2.62 -4.16 -28.64
CA MET A 58 2.67 -3.36 -27.41
C MET A 58 3.82 -2.34 -27.43
N PRO A 59 3.58 -1.01 -27.37
CA PRO A 59 4.68 -0.02 -27.29
C PRO A 59 5.52 -0.23 -26.02
N HIS A 60 6.67 0.42 -25.90
CA HIS A 60 7.31 0.48 -24.58
C HIS A 60 6.35 1.20 -23.62
N VAL A 61 6.15 0.67 -22.41
CA VAL A 61 5.18 1.21 -21.45
C VAL A 61 5.85 1.55 -20.13
N ILE A 62 5.43 2.65 -19.53
CA ILE A 62 5.76 3.00 -18.14
C ILE A 62 4.44 3.06 -17.37
N ILE A 63 4.26 2.18 -16.41
CA ILE A 63 3.13 2.21 -15.47
C ILE A 63 3.61 2.89 -14.18
N SER A 64 3.02 4.05 -13.89
CA SER A 64 3.35 4.86 -12.73
C SER A 64 2.15 5.03 -11.80
N GLY A 65 2.37 5.07 -10.49
CA GLY A 65 1.32 5.32 -9.50
C GLY A 65 1.69 4.81 -8.12
N MET A 66 0.78 4.97 -7.16
CA MET A 66 1.00 4.58 -5.76
C MET A 66 1.22 3.07 -5.55
N PRO A 67 1.83 2.64 -4.43
CA PRO A 67 1.97 1.22 -4.13
C PRO A 67 0.61 0.52 -4.02
N GLY A 68 0.61 -0.80 -4.24
CA GLY A 68 -0.57 -1.63 -3.97
C GLY A 68 -1.77 -1.50 -4.92
N ILE A 69 -1.70 -0.68 -5.97
CA ILE A 69 -2.81 -0.47 -6.94
C ILE A 69 -2.75 -1.39 -8.17
N GLY A 70 -1.92 -2.44 -8.15
CA GLY A 70 -1.90 -3.47 -9.21
C GLY A 70 -0.95 -3.23 -10.39
N LYS A 71 0.01 -2.29 -10.32
CA LYS A 71 0.95 -1.99 -11.43
C LYS A 71 1.70 -3.22 -11.96
N THR A 72 2.45 -3.90 -11.10
CA THR A 72 3.21 -5.12 -11.46
C THR A 72 2.27 -6.21 -11.96
N THR A 73 1.15 -6.41 -11.26
CA THR A 73 0.13 -7.38 -11.63
C THR A 73 -0.42 -7.14 -13.04
N SER A 74 -0.71 -5.89 -13.41
CA SER A 74 -1.17 -5.54 -14.75
C SER A 74 -0.16 -5.88 -15.84
N ILE A 75 1.13 -5.62 -15.62
CA ILE A 75 2.18 -5.96 -16.59
C ILE A 75 2.31 -7.48 -16.72
N LEU A 76 2.29 -8.22 -15.61
CA LEU A 76 2.37 -9.68 -15.62
C LEU A 76 1.15 -10.32 -16.31
N CYS A 77 -0.06 -9.81 -16.06
CA CYS A 77 -1.28 -10.28 -16.73
C CYS A 77 -1.23 -10.00 -18.24
N LEU A 78 -0.81 -8.78 -18.62
CA LEU A 78 -0.61 -8.41 -20.01
C LEU A 78 0.41 -9.33 -20.70
N ALA A 79 1.53 -9.60 -20.04
CA ALA A 79 2.59 -10.46 -20.53
C ALA A 79 2.10 -11.91 -20.75
N ARG A 80 1.33 -12.46 -19.81
CA ARG A 80 0.71 -13.78 -19.93
C ARG A 80 -0.27 -13.85 -21.10
N GLN A 81 -1.13 -12.85 -21.25
CA GLN A 81 -2.09 -12.80 -22.35
C GLN A 81 -1.45 -12.54 -23.71
N LEU A 82 -0.32 -11.80 -23.74
CA LEU A 82 0.44 -11.53 -24.95
C LEU A 82 1.29 -12.72 -25.43
N LEU A 83 1.85 -13.51 -24.52
CA LEU A 83 2.85 -14.52 -24.88
C LEU A 83 2.38 -15.95 -24.66
N GLY A 84 1.33 -16.16 -23.86
CA GLY A 84 0.78 -17.49 -23.58
C GLY A 84 1.86 -18.45 -23.13
N ASP A 85 1.98 -19.58 -23.82
CA ASP A 85 2.97 -20.62 -23.53
C ASP A 85 4.43 -20.13 -23.66
N ALA A 86 4.67 -19.13 -24.52
CA ALA A 86 6.00 -18.55 -24.73
C ALA A 86 6.44 -17.61 -23.59
N TYR A 87 5.59 -17.38 -22.58
CA TYR A 87 5.87 -16.47 -21.45
C TYR A 87 7.23 -16.76 -20.80
N LYS A 88 7.54 -18.03 -20.51
CA LYS A 88 8.79 -18.42 -19.83
C LYS A 88 10.05 -18.11 -20.63
N GLU A 89 9.96 -18.13 -21.96
CA GLU A 89 11.12 -17.93 -22.83
C GLU A 89 11.27 -16.50 -23.32
N ALA A 90 10.14 -15.77 -23.42
CA ALA A 90 10.02 -14.46 -24.03
C ALA A 90 9.78 -13.32 -23.02
N VAL A 91 9.62 -13.61 -21.73
CA VAL A 91 9.59 -12.61 -20.66
C VAL A 91 10.85 -12.67 -19.81
N LEU A 92 11.46 -11.51 -19.57
CA LEU A 92 12.49 -11.32 -18.56
C LEU A 92 11.95 -10.36 -17.50
N GLU A 93 11.70 -10.87 -16.31
CA GLU A 93 11.36 -10.07 -15.14
C GLU A 93 12.62 -9.77 -14.33
N LEU A 94 12.82 -8.50 -14.00
CA LEU A 94 13.90 -8.03 -13.15
C LEU A 94 13.32 -7.06 -12.12
N ASN A 95 13.57 -7.35 -10.85
CA ASN A 95 13.34 -6.38 -9.78
C ASN A 95 14.56 -5.46 -9.68
N ALA A 96 14.38 -4.18 -9.98
CA ALA A 96 15.50 -3.24 -10.06
C ALA A 96 16.16 -2.93 -8.70
N SER A 97 15.47 -3.17 -7.59
CA SER A 97 16.02 -2.99 -6.24
C SER A 97 17.03 -4.08 -5.84
N ASP A 98 16.87 -5.31 -6.35
CA ASP A 98 17.74 -6.44 -6.03
C ASP A 98 18.98 -6.48 -6.93
N GLU A 99 18.82 -6.18 -8.22
CA GLU A 99 19.90 -6.24 -9.22
C GLU A 99 20.48 -4.85 -9.52
N ARG A 100 21.10 -4.21 -8.51
CA ARG A 100 21.57 -2.81 -8.58
C ARG A 100 22.80 -2.54 -9.47
N GLY A 101 23.51 -3.58 -9.90
CA GLY A 101 24.75 -3.42 -10.69
C GLY A 101 24.46 -2.92 -12.11
N ILE A 102 24.98 -1.74 -12.47
CA ILE A 102 24.86 -1.17 -13.84
C ILE A 102 25.25 -2.22 -14.89
N ASP A 103 26.33 -2.95 -14.64
CA ASP A 103 26.84 -3.96 -15.57
C ASP A 103 25.98 -5.22 -15.63
N VAL A 104 25.37 -5.62 -14.51
CA VAL A 104 24.48 -6.79 -14.45
C VAL A 104 23.22 -6.53 -15.26
N VAL A 105 22.58 -5.39 -14.99
CA VAL A 105 21.38 -4.94 -15.70
C VAL A 105 21.67 -4.79 -17.19
N ARG A 106 22.76 -4.09 -17.53
CA ARG A 106 23.14 -3.85 -18.93
C ARG A 106 23.41 -5.16 -19.69
N ASN A 107 24.21 -6.06 -19.12
CA ASN A 107 24.61 -7.29 -19.81
C ASN A 107 23.45 -8.27 -19.92
N ARG A 108 22.67 -8.45 -18.86
CA ARG A 108 21.53 -9.38 -18.84
C ARG A 108 20.41 -8.94 -19.79
N ILE A 109 20.05 -7.66 -19.75
CA ILE A 109 19.04 -7.10 -20.65
C ILE A 109 19.53 -7.15 -22.10
N LYS A 110 20.79 -6.80 -22.37
CA LYS A 110 21.35 -6.86 -23.72
C LYS A 110 21.39 -8.29 -24.26
N ALA A 111 21.82 -9.25 -23.46
CA ALA A 111 21.84 -10.66 -23.85
C ALA A 111 20.43 -11.18 -24.16
N PHE A 112 19.44 -10.83 -23.34
CA PHE A 112 18.05 -11.21 -23.57
C PHE A 112 17.45 -10.52 -24.80
N ALA A 113 17.76 -9.24 -25.03
CA ALA A 113 17.35 -8.51 -26.22
C ALA A 113 17.94 -9.13 -27.50
N GLN A 114 19.16 -9.69 -27.43
CA GLN A 114 19.81 -10.38 -28.54
C GLN A 114 19.33 -11.83 -28.76
N LYS A 115 18.81 -12.50 -27.73
CA LYS A 115 18.29 -13.87 -27.82
C LYS A 115 17.19 -13.95 -28.89
N LYS A 116 17.34 -14.84 -29.87
CA LYS A 116 16.27 -15.08 -30.86
C LYS A 116 15.22 -16.01 -30.24
N VAL A 117 13.96 -15.57 -30.26
CA VAL A 117 12.79 -16.36 -29.84
C VAL A 117 11.77 -16.23 -30.97
N THR A 118 11.23 -17.36 -31.42
CA THR A 118 10.20 -17.41 -32.46
C THR A 118 8.84 -17.14 -31.83
N LEU A 119 8.27 -15.97 -32.11
CA LEU A 119 6.96 -15.55 -31.61
C LEU A 119 5.97 -15.40 -32.77
N PRO A 120 4.65 -15.51 -32.52
CA PRO A 120 3.62 -15.22 -33.51
C PRO A 120 3.77 -13.80 -34.08
N PRO A 121 3.27 -13.54 -35.30
CA PRO A 121 3.31 -12.22 -35.90
C PRO A 121 2.64 -11.18 -34.97
N GLY A 122 3.29 -10.03 -34.81
CA GLY A 122 2.82 -8.95 -33.93
C GLY A 122 3.15 -9.12 -32.44
N ARG A 123 3.77 -10.25 -32.03
CA ARG A 123 4.21 -10.47 -30.64
C ARG A 123 5.73 -10.29 -30.53
N GLN A 124 6.16 -9.59 -29.48
CA GLN A 124 7.56 -9.27 -29.21
C GLN A 124 7.93 -9.79 -27.82
N LYS A 125 9.22 -10.04 -27.59
CA LYS A 125 9.73 -10.35 -26.25
C LYS A 125 9.46 -9.18 -25.32
N LEU A 126 9.30 -9.46 -24.04
CA LEU A 126 9.01 -8.45 -23.03
C LEU A 126 10.08 -8.45 -21.94
N ILE A 127 10.57 -7.26 -21.61
CA ILE A 127 11.42 -7.04 -20.45
C ILE A 127 10.63 -6.22 -19.45
N ILE A 128 10.39 -6.80 -18.28
CA ILE A 128 9.67 -6.19 -17.17
C ILE A 128 10.69 -5.72 -16.15
N LEU A 129 10.68 -4.43 -15.88
CA LEU A 129 11.52 -3.79 -14.85
C LEU A 129 10.60 -3.26 -13.76
N ASP A 130 10.51 -4.00 -12.66
CA ASP A 130 9.78 -3.54 -11.48
C ASP A 130 10.67 -2.63 -10.62
N GLU A 131 10.04 -1.71 -9.90
CA GLU A 131 10.71 -0.67 -9.10
C GLU A 131 11.75 0.12 -9.90
N ALA A 132 11.42 0.46 -11.15
CA ALA A 132 12.35 1.15 -12.06
C ALA A 132 12.82 2.52 -11.53
N ASP A 133 12.11 3.12 -10.59
CA ASP A 133 12.51 4.34 -9.88
C ASP A 133 13.68 4.15 -8.90
N SER A 134 14.00 2.90 -8.54
CA SER A 134 15.19 2.55 -7.75
C SER A 134 16.45 2.39 -8.62
N MET A 135 16.32 2.42 -9.96
CA MET A 135 17.48 2.32 -10.86
C MET A 135 18.32 3.59 -10.86
N THR A 136 19.64 3.43 -10.84
CA THR A 136 20.58 4.55 -11.04
C THR A 136 20.42 5.17 -12.44
N SER A 137 20.64 6.48 -12.55
CA SER A 137 20.59 7.19 -13.83
C SER A 137 21.56 6.61 -14.86
N GLY A 138 22.74 6.15 -14.42
CA GLY A 138 23.72 5.47 -15.27
C GLY A 138 23.18 4.17 -15.88
N ALA A 139 22.49 3.34 -15.10
CA ALA A 139 21.84 2.13 -15.61
C ALA A 139 20.75 2.46 -16.63
N GLN A 140 19.90 3.46 -16.33
CA GLN A 140 18.84 3.89 -17.25
C GLN A 140 19.40 4.42 -18.58
N GLN A 141 20.49 5.21 -18.55
CA GLN A 141 21.17 5.69 -19.76
C GLN A 141 21.72 4.54 -20.62
N ALA A 142 22.22 3.47 -19.98
CA ALA A 142 22.71 2.29 -20.69
C ALA A 142 21.60 1.52 -21.42
N LEU A 143 20.34 1.63 -20.98
CA LEU A 143 19.18 0.98 -21.61
C LEU A 143 18.70 1.66 -22.88
N ARG A 144 18.88 2.97 -23.00
CA ARG A 144 18.36 3.78 -24.11
C ARG A 144 18.69 3.18 -25.49
N ARG A 145 19.96 2.87 -25.73
CA ARG A 145 20.42 2.32 -27.01
C ARG A 145 19.87 0.91 -27.27
N THR A 146 19.77 0.09 -26.23
CA THR A 146 19.19 -1.26 -26.33
C THR A 146 17.71 -1.20 -26.71
N MET A 147 16.96 -0.27 -26.11
CA MET A 147 15.55 -0.07 -26.44
C MET A 147 15.36 0.38 -27.89
N GLU A 148 16.21 1.29 -28.38
CA GLU A 148 16.13 1.75 -29.77
C GLU A 148 16.45 0.64 -30.77
N ILE A 149 17.59 -0.04 -30.61
CA ILE A 149 18.09 -1.05 -31.57
C ILE A 149 17.18 -2.27 -31.65
N TYR A 150 16.64 -2.72 -30.51
CA TYR A 150 15.87 -3.97 -30.44
C TYR A 150 14.35 -3.77 -30.37
N SER A 151 13.85 -2.55 -30.58
CA SER A 151 12.42 -2.19 -30.54
C SER A 151 11.50 -3.05 -31.43
N SER A 152 12.03 -3.59 -32.54
CA SER A 152 11.30 -4.48 -33.45
C SER A 152 11.03 -5.88 -32.86
N THR A 153 11.88 -6.35 -31.94
CA THR A 153 11.84 -7.72 -31.38
C THR A 153 11.56 -7.78 -29.89
N THR A 154 11.86 -6.70 -29.17
CA THR A 154 11.84 -6.61 -27.71
C THR A 154 11.18 -5.32 -27.27
N ARG A 155 10.19 -5.43 -26.40
CA ARG A 155 9.49 -4.32 -25.77
C ARG A 155 9.78 -4.30 -24.27
N PHE A 156 9.61 -3.12 -23.68
CA PHE A 156 9.98 -2.86 -22.29
C PHE A 156 8.74 -2.36 -21.55
N ALA A 157 8.55 -2.88 -20.35
CA ALA A 157 7.51 -2.45 -19.44
C ALA A 157 8.16 -2.07 -18.10
N PHE A 158 8.03 -0.81 -17.72
CA PHE A 158 8.56 -0.29 -16.46
C PHE A 158 7.41 -0.12 -15.48
N ALA A 159 7.53 -0.65 -14.28
CA ALA A 159 6.67 -0.30 -13.15
C ALA A 159 7.45 0.60 -12.19
N CYS A 160 6.87 1.73 -11.81
CA CYS A 160 7.50 2.64 -10.86
C CYS A 160 6.47 3.36 -10.00
N ASN A 161 6.89 3.84 -8.82
CA ASN A 161 6.04 4.69 -8.00
C ASN A 161 6.09 6.14 -8.47
N GLN A 162 7.31 6.61 -8.79
CA GLN A 162 7.56 7.99 -9.21
C GLN A 162 8.07 8.02 -10.66
N SER A 163 7.23 8.50 -11.59
CA SER A 163 7.65 8.67 -12.99
C SER A 163 8.83 9.63 -13.13
N ASN A 164 8.95 10.61 -12.23
CA ASN A 164 9.96 11.67 -12.30
C ASN A 164 11.40 11.16 -12.09
N LYS A 165 11.57 9.98 -11.49
CA LYS A 165 12.88 9.33 -11.32
C LYS A 165 13.36 8.58 -12.57
N ILE A 166 12.48 8.41 -13.56
CA ILE A 166 12.85 7.86 -14.87
C ILE A 166 13.38 9.00 -15.74
N ILE A 167 14.53 8.79 -16.38
CA ILE A 167 15.14 9.81 -17.24
C ILE A 167 14.23 10.13 -18.45
N GLU A 168 14.18 11.40 -18.83
CA GLU A 168 13.39 11.89 -19.97
C GLU A 168 13.65 11.15 -21.31
N PRO A 169 14.88 10.71 -21.63
CA PRO A 169 15.11 9.90 -22.83
C PRO A 169 14.37 8.56 -22.85
N LEU A 170 14.09 7.95 -21.70
CA LEU A 170 13.28 6.74 -21.63
C LEU A 170 11.80 7.08 -21.70
N GLN A 171 11.36 8.12 -20.98
CA GLN A 171 9.97 8.58 -21.00
C GLN A 171 9.49 8.92 -22.42
N SER A 172 10.30 9.64 -23.20
CA SER A 172 9.94 10.03 -24.58
C SER A 172 9.77 8.85 -25.55
N ARG A 173 10.24 7.65 -25.20
CA ARG A 173 10.12 6.42 -26.01
C ARG A 173 9.03 5.47 -25.49
N CYS A 174 8.36 5.82 -24.38
CA CYS A 174 7.38 4.97 -23.74
C CYS A 174 6.00 5.65 -23.64
N ALA A 175 4.94 4.86 -23.77
CA ALA A 175 3.61 5.28 -23.38
C ALA A 175 3.51 5.30 -21.84
N ILE A 176 3.21 6.46 -21.27
CA ILE A 176 3.08 6.64 -19.82
C ILE A 176 1.62 6.38 -19.42
N LEU A 177 1.41 5.33 -18.65
CA LEU A 177 0.13 4.96 -18.07
C LEU A 177 0.15 5.33 -16.59
N ARG A 178 -0.76 6.22 -16.16
CA ARG A 178 -0.86 6.69 -14.77
C ARG A 178 -2.00 5.96 -14.08
N TYR A 179 -1.69 5.25 -13.01
CA TYR A 179 -2.66 4.59 -12.16
C TYR A 179 -3.02 5.50 -10.98
N ALA A 180 -4.30 5.62 -10.69
CA ALA A 180 -4.85 6.27 -9.52
C ALA A 180 -5.03 5.28 -8.36
N ARG A 181 -5.22 5.81 -7.15
CA ARG A 181 -5.66 5.03 -5.99
C ARG A 181 -7.00 4.37 -6.30
N LEU A 182 -7.20 3.18 -5.72
CA LEU A 182 -8.47 2.47 -5.84
C LEU A 182 -9.54 3.18 -5.01
N THR A 183 -10.77 3.15 -5.49
CA THR A 183 -11.91 3.67 -4.73
C THR A 183 -12.34 2.68 -3.65
N ASP A 184 -12.98 3.17 -2.60
CA ASP A 184 -13.46 2.34 -1.49
C ASP A 184 -14.38 1.21 -1.97
N ALA A 185 -15.25 1.49 -2.94
CA ALA A 185 -16.13 0.50 -3.55
C ALA A 185 -15.36 -0.62 -4.29
N GLN A 186 -14.26 -0.26 -4.97
CA GLN A 186 -13.39 -1.21 -5.67
C GLN A 186 -12.64 -2.12 -4.69
N VAL A 187 -12.11 -1.54 -3.61
CA VAL A 187 -11.45 -2.31 -2.53
C VAL A 187 -12.46 -3.25 -1.86
N LEU A 188 -13.65 -2.74 -1.52
CA LEU A 188 -14.71 -3.51 -0.88
C LEU A 188 -15.14 -4.72 -1.72
N SER A 189 -15.33 -4.53 -3.04
CA SER A 189 -15.69 -5.63 -3.94
C SER A 189 -14.69 -6.77 -3.85
N ARG A 190 -13.39 -6.47 -3.94
CA ARG A 190 -12.35 -7.49 -3.92
C ARG A 190 -12.20 -8.15 -2.55
N LEU A 191 -12.37 -7.40 -1.46
CA LEU A 191 -12.32 -7.96 -0.11
C LEU A 191 -13.47 -8.94 0.11
N LYS A 192 -14.68 -8.65 -0.39
CA LYS A 192 -15.83 -9.57 -0.32
C LYS A 192 -15.56 -10.88 -1.05
N ASP A 193 -15.03 -10.81 -2.28
CA ASP A 193 -14.67 -12.02 -3.04
C ASP A 193 -13.70 -12.93 -2.24
N ILE A 194 -12.71 -12.32 -1.58
CA ILE A 194 -11.72 -13.06 -0.78
C ILE A 194 -12.40 -13.65 0.46
N CYS A 195 -13.20 -12.87 1.20
CA CYS A 195 -13.95 -13.34 2.36
C CYS A 195 -14.87 -14.53 2.03
N GLU A 196 -15.57 -14.49 0.89
CA GLU A 196 -16.43 -15.59 0.43
C GLU A 196 -15.62 -16.84 0.10
N SER A 197 -14.47 -16.69 -0.57
CA SER A 197 -13.62 -17.80 -0.96
C SER A 197 -12.93 -18.49 0.23
N GLU A 198 -12.55 -17.72 1.26
CA GLU A 198 -11.91 -18.24 2.49
C GLU A 198 -12.93 -18.55 3.60
N LYS A 199 -14.23 -18.24 3.37
CA LYS A 199 -15.32 -18.39 4.35
C LYS A 199 -15.05 -17.69 5.68
N VAL A 200 -14.53 -16.46 5.60
CA VAL A 200 -14.25 -15.62 6.78
C VAL A 200 -15.52 -14.91 7.21
N GLU A 201 -15.86 -15.00 8.49
CA GLU A 201 -16.97 -14.23 9.06
C GLU A 201 -16.54 -12.77 9.26
N TYR A 202 -17.34 -11.84 8.74
CA TYR A 202 -17.07 -10.41 8.81
C TYR A 202 -18.29 -9.59 9.19
N SER A 203 -18.04 -8.42 9.75
CA SER A 203 -19.02 -7.34 9.94
C SER A 203 -18.79 -6.23 8.91
N ASP A 204 -19.85 -5.52 8.53
CA ASP A 204 -19.73 -4.38 7.61
C ASP A 204 -18.82 -3.28 8.18
N ASP A 205 -18.86 -3.06 9.50
CA ASP A 205 -17.96 -2.14 10.21
C ASP A 205 -16.49 -2.59 10.14
N GLY A 206 -16.24 -3.90 10.18
CA GLY A 206 -14.90 -4.47 10.00
C GLY A 206 -14.33 -4.23 8.61
N LEU A 207 -15.15 -4.40 7.56
CA LEU A 207 -14.75 -4.09 6.19
C LEU A 207 -14.50 -2.58 6.01
N ALA A 208 -15.35 -1.72 6.60
CA ALA A 208 -15.14 -0.28 6.58
C ALA A 208 -13.83 0.13 7.28
N ALA A 209 -13.49 -0.50 8.42
CA ALA A 209 -12.23 -0.27 9.11
C ALA A 209 -11.00 -0.68 8.27
N LEU A 210 -11.08 -1.80 7.54
CA LEU A 210 -10.02 -2.24 6.63
C LEU A 210 -9.80 -1.25 5.49
N ILE A 211 -10.89 -0.77 4.87
CA ILE A 211 -10.84 0.23 3.80
C ILE A 211 -10.23 1.55 4.31
N PHE A 212 -10.67 2.00 5.49
CA PHE A 212 -10.13 3.20 6.13
C PHE A 212 -8.64 3.08 6.43
N SER A 213 -8.16 1.89 6.81
CA SER A 213 -6.74 1.64 7.06
C SER A 213 -5.91 1.53 5.79
N ALA A 214 -6.49 1.06 4.68
CA ALA A 214 -5.77 0.74 3.46
C ALA A 214 -5.54 1.94 2.53
N GLU A 215 -6.35 3.00 2.64
CA GLU A 215 -6.25 4.22 1.82
C GLU A 215 -6.13 3.97 0.29
N GLY A 216 -6.81 2.94 -0.22
CA GLY A 216 -6.77 2.56 -1.64
C GLY A 216 -5.58 1.67 -2.05
N ASP A 217 -4.77 1.19 -1.09
CA ASP A 217 -3.78 0.13 -1.28
C ASP A 217 -4.43 -1.26 -1.08
N MET A 218 -4.61 -2.01 -2.18
CA MET A 218 -5.22 -3.34 -2.13
C MET A 218 -4.34 -4.36 -1.38
N ARG A 219 -3.02 -4.25 -1.50
CA ARG A 219 -2.09 -5.18 -0.86
C ARG A 219 -2.18 -5.04 0.66
N GLN A 220 -2.21 -3.81 1.15
CA GLN A 220 -2.37 -3.51 2.57
C GLN A 220 -3.74 -4.00 3.08
N ALA A 221 -4.81 -3.73 2.33
CA ALA A 221 -6.16 -4.20 2.70
C ALA A 221 -6.22 -5.72 2.88
N ILE A 222 -5.68 -6.48 1.92
CA ILE A 222 -5.67 -7.96 1.96
C ILE A 222 -4.79 -8.47 3.10
N ASN A 223 -3.63 -7.85 3.33
CA ASN A 223 -2.74 -8.26 4.41
C ASN A 223 -3.37 -8.04 5.78
N ASN A 224 -4.05 -6.91 5.97
CA ASN A 224 -4.76 -6.61 7.21
C ASN A 224 -5.95 -7.56 7.41
N LEU A 225 -6.68 -7.88 6.34
CA LEU A 225 -7.77 -8.86 6.36
C LEU A 225 -7.25 -10.23 6.80
N GLN A 226 -6.18 -10.73 6.17
CA GLN A 226 -5.57 -12.02 6.51
C GLN A 226 -5.08 -12.05 7.97
N SER A 227 -4.41 -10.97 8.40
CA SER A 227 -3.89 -10.87 9.77
C SER A 227 -5.01 -10.86 10.81
N THR A 228 -6.12 -10.17 10.52
CA THR A 228 -7.30 -10.13 11.40
C THR A 228 -8.02 -11.48 11.44
N ALA A 229 -8.21 -12.12 10.28
CA ALA A 229 -8.84 -13.44 10.19
C ALA A 229 -8.01 -14.51 10.90
N SER A 230 -6.70 -14.52 10.71
CA SER A 230 -5.79 -15.47 11.37
C SER A 230 -5.71 -15.24 12.89
N GLY A 231 -5.73 -13.99 13.35
CA GLY A 231 -5.64 -13.66 14.77
C GLY A 231 -6.94 -13.89 15.56
N PHE A 232 -8.09 -13.52 14.99
CA PHE A 232 -9.36 -13.44 15.73
C PHE A 232 -10.52 -14.22 15.10
N SER A 233 -10.34 -14.85 13.93
CA SER A 233 -11.36 -15.55 13.11
C SER A 233 -12.53 -14.69 12.61
N PHE A 234 -12.97 -13.70 13.39
CA PHE A 234 -14.03 -12.77 13.06
C PHE A 234 -13.49 -11.35 12.79
N VAL A 235 -13.87 -10.79 11.64
CA VAL A 235 -13.43 -9.46 11.21
C VAL A 235 -14.40 -8.39 11.71
N SER A 236 -14.07 -7.81 12.87
CA SER A 236 -14.74 -6.65 13.48
C SER A 236 -13.88 -5.39 13.41
N SER A 237 -14.51 -4.21 13.49
CA SER A 237 -13.77 -2.94 13.52
C SER A 237 -12.73 -2.89 14.65
N GLU A 238 -13.08 -3.39 15.83
CA GLU A 238 -12.17 -3.45 16.98
C GLU A 238 -10.98 -4.38 16.73
N ASN A 239 -11.22 -5.58 16.19
CA ASN A 239 -10.16 -6.53 15.87
C ASN A 239 -9.22 -5.98 14.80
N VAL A 240 -9.76 -5.30 13.78
CA VAL A 240 -8.96 -4.67 12.72
C VAL A 240 -8.04 -3.60 13.31
N PHE A 241 -8.56 -2.68 14.12
CA PHE A 241 -7.73 -1.62 14.70
C PHE A 241 -6.71 -2.14 15.73
N ARG A 242 -6.98 -3.26 16.40
CA ARG A 242 -6.00 -3.95 17.25
C ARG A 242 -4.84 -4.55 16.45
N VAL A 243 -5.09 -5.07 15.24
CA VAL A 243 -4.05 -5.64 14.37
C VAL A 243 -3.24 -4.54 13.67
N VAL A 244 -3.92 -3.50 13.20
CA VAL A 244 -3.30 -2.35 12.52
C VAL A 244 -2.52 -1.47 13.49
N ASP A 245 -2.84 -1.55 14.79
CA ASP A 245 -2.24 -0.77 15.87
C ASP A 245 -2.31 0.74 15.61
N SER A 246 -3.50 1.19 15.18
CA SER A 246 -3.78 2.61 14.91
C SER A 246 -4.87 3.14 15.85
N PRO A 247 -4.81 4.43 16.23
CA PRO A 247 -5.84 5.05 17.05
C PRO A 247 -7.23 4.90 16.44
N HIS A 248 -8.21 4.51 17.27
CA HIS A 248 -9.59 4.36 16.81
C HIS A 248 -10.15 5.70 16.30
N PRO A 249 -10.70 5.77 15.07
CA PRO A 249 -11.16 7.03 14.46
C PRO A 249 -12.18 7.80 15.31
N LEU A 250 -13.07 7.09 16.00
CA LEU A 250 -14.06 7.70 16.90
C LEU A 250 -13.42 8.49 18.06
N LYS A 251 -12.34 7.98 18.68
CA LYS A 251 -11.66 8.70 19.77
C LYS A 251 -11.05 10.01 19.24
N VAL A 252 -10.40 9.93 18.08
CA VAL A 252 -9.82 11.09 17.40
C VAL A 252 -10.90 12.08 16.95
N GLN A 253 -12.06 11.60 16.51
CA GLN A 253 -13.20 12.44 16.14
C GLN A 253 -13.75 13.20 17.35
N ILE A 254 -13.91 12.54 18.50
CA ILE A 254 -14.33 13.18 19.76
C ILE A 254 -13.32 14.25 20.16
N MET A 255 -12.02 13.95 20.09
CA MET A 255 -10.95 14.89 20.37
C MET A 255 -11.04 16.15 19.49
N LEU A 256 -11.18 15.97 18.16
CA LEU A 256 -11.29 17.10 17.22
C LEU A 256 -12.58 17.90 17.41
N LYS A 257 -13.70 17.25 17.77
CA LYS A 257 -14.95 17.91 18.09
C LYS A 257 -14.83 18.76 19.36
N ASN A 258 -14.19 18.25 20.40
CA ASN A 258 -13.89 19.01 21.62
C ASN A 258 -13.00 20.23 21.30
N CYS A 259 -12.03 20.09 20.40
CA CYS A 259 -11.24 21.22 19.92
C CYS A 259 -12.09 22.26 19.19
N SER A 260 -13.04 21.83 18.36
CA SER A 260 -13.95 22.72 17.64
C SER A 260 -14.84 23.54 18.59
N GLU A 261 -15.26 22.92 19.70
CA GLU A 261 -16.03 23.56 20.77
C GLU A 261 -15.17 24.41 21.72
N GLY A 262 -13.84 24.40 21.58
CA GLY A 262 -12.91 25.14 22.44
C GLY A 262 -12.65 24.51 23.81
N LYS A 263 -13.05 23.24 24.02
CA LYS A 263 -12.84 22.50 25.27
C LYS A 263 -11.47 21.81 25.25
N ILE A 264 -10.43 22.57 25.60
CA ILE A 264 -9.05 22.07 25.54
C ILE A 264 -8.77 20.95 26.53
N ASP A 265 -9.27 21.04 27.77
CA ASP A 265 -9.01 20.04 28.81
C ASP A 265 -9.56 18.67 28.39
N ALA A 266 -10.82 18.63 27.96
CA ALA A 266 -11.46 17.41 27.47
C ALA A 266 -10.78 16.83 26.21
N ALA A 267 -10.21 17.66 25.34
CA ALA A 267 -9.43 17.18 24.18
C ALA A 267 -8.07 16.61 24.62
N THR A 268 -7.45 17.22 25.64
CA THR A 268 -6.16 16.81 26.18
C THR A 268 -6.27 15.51 26.97
N ASP A 269 -7.39 15.27 27.65
CA ASP A 269 -7.67 13.99 28.32
C ASP A 269 -7.73 12.82 27.33
N VAL A 270 -8.40 13.01 26.18
CA VAL A 270 -8.44 12.00 25.11
C VAL A 270 -7.06 11.78 24.51
N LEU A 271 -6.26 12.85 24.36
CA LEU A 271 -4.89 12.73 23.89
C LEU A 271 -4.00 11.97 24.89
N HIS A 272 -4.16 12.22 26.19
CA HIS A 272 -3.49 11.49 27.25
C HIS A 272 -3.84 10.00 27.19
N GLU A 273 -5.10 9.65 27.00
CA GLU A 273 -5.52 8.25 26.85
C GLU A 273 -4.84 7.58 25.65
N LEU A 274 -4.76 8.26 24.50
CA LEU A 274 -4.05 7.74 23.32
C LEU A 274 -2.54 7.62 23.57
N TRP A 275 -1.96 8.54 24.33
CA TRP A 275 -0.54 8.51 24.68
C TRP A 275 -0.21 7.36 25.63
N ASP A 276 -1.03 7.13 26.65
CA ASP A 276 -0.84 6.07 27.64
C ASP A 276 -1.01 4.67 27.04
N LEU A 277 -1.82 4.54 25.97
CA LEU A 277 -1.91 3.32 25.16
C LEU A 277 -0.64 3.07 24.33
N GLY A 278 0.30 4.01 24.27
CA GLY A 278 1.59 3.85 23.60
C GLY A 278 1.56 4.10 22.10
N TYR A 279 0.51 4.73 21.56
CA TYR A 279 0.45 5.07 20.14
C TYR A 279 1.57 6.05 19.75
N SER A 280 2.14 5.85 18.56
CA SER A 280 3.16 6.76 18.06
C SER A 280 2.59 8.15 17.76
N THR A 281 3.40 9.20 17.97
CA THR A 281 3.04 10.58 17.61
C THR A 281 2.64 10.70 16.15
N HIS A 282 3.33 9.98 15.28
CA HIS A 282 3.06 9.95 13.85
C HIS A 282 1.68 9.36 13.55
N ASP A 283 1.29 8.25 14.19
CA ASP A 283 0.01 7.60 13.93
C ASP A 283 -1.17 8.43 14.47
N ILE A 284 -0.99 9.08 15.63
CA ILE A 284 -1.98 10.03 16.16
C ILE A 284 -2.21 11.17 15.17
N VAL A 285 -1.15 11.81 14.67
CA VAL A 285 -1.28 12.96 13.76
C VAL A 285 -1.77 12.55 12.37
N SER A 286 -1.31 11.42 11.84
CA SER A 286 -1.79 10.86 10.57
C SER A 286 -3.29 10.54 10.65
N THR A 287 -3.74 9.94 11.77
CA THR A 287 -5.16 9.67 12.02
C THR A 287 -5.95 10.96 12.21
N MET A 288 -5.44 11.96 12.93
CA MET A 288 -6.06 13.28 13.06
C MET A 288 -6.28 13.92 11.68
N PHE A 289 -5.27 13.89 10.82
CA PHE A 289 -5.36 14.41 9.46
C PHE A 289 -6.42 13.67 8.65
N ARG A 290 -6.48 12.34 8.75
CA ARG A 290 -7.45 11.51 8.03
C ARG A 290 -8.88 11.76 8.51
N VAL A 291 -9.10 11.77 9.83
CA VAL A 291 -10.42 12.01 10.42
C VAL A 291 -10.91 13.43 10.14
N THR A 292 -10.04 14.44 10.19
CA THR A 292 -10.43 15.84 9.89
C THR A 292 -11.04 16.00 8.49
N LYS A 293 -10.55 15.24 7.50
CA LYS A 293 -11.10 15.26 6.14
C LYS A 293 -12.51 14.66 6.04
N MET A 294 -12.82 13.71 6.92
CA MET A 294 -14.07 12.92 6.87
C MET A 294 -15.17 13.47 7.80
N ILE A 295 -14.86 14.40 8.71
CA ILE A 295 -15.86 14.97 9.63
C ILE A 295 -16.91 15.77 8.85
N PRO A 296 -18.20 15.40 8.90
CA PRO A 296 -19.26 16.13 8.17
C PRO A 296 -19.65 17.45 8.86
N ASP A 297 -19.53 17.53 10.20
CA ASP A 297 -20.04 18.65 11.01
C ASP A 297 -19.25 19.95 10.84
N PHE A 298 -18.08 19.94 10.20
CA PHE A 298 -17.20 21.10 10.11
C PHE A 298 -17.43 21.90 8.81
N SER A 299 -17.37 23.23 8.92
CA SER A 299 -17.31 24.08 7.73
C SER A 299 -16.03 23.83 6.94
N GLU A 300 -16.07 23.94 5.62
CA GLU A 300 -14.89 23.74 4.76
C GLU A 300 -13.73 24.67 5.16
N HIS A 301 -14.04 25.92 5.57
CA HIS A 301 -13.04 26.84 6.10
C HIS A 301 -12.36 26.30 7.37
N THR A 302 -13.16 25.84 8.34
CA THR A 302 -12.63 25.25 9.59
C THR A 302 -11.81 24.00 9.31
N LYS A 303 -12.25 23.13 8.39
CA LYS A 303 -11.49 21.93 7.99
C LYS A 303 -10.12 22.28 7.43
N LEU A 304 -10.05 23.24 6.51
CA LEU A 304 -8.79 23.65 5.89
C LEU A 304 -7.83 24.24 6.92
N GLU A 305 -8.32 25.07 7.84
CA GLU A 305 -7.53 25.62 8.94
C GLU A 305 -7.02 24.53 9.89
N PHE A 306 -7.86 23.55 10.23
CA PHE A 306 -7.45 22.40 11.05
C PHE A 306 -6.38 21.56 10.34
N ILE A 307 -6.60 21.25 9.06
CA ILE A 307 -5.64 20.52 8.23
C ILE A 307 -4.30 21.26 8.16
N ARG A 308 -4.31 22.59 8.06
CA ARG A 308 -3.10 23.41 8.04
C ARG A 308 -2.29 23.26 9.33
N GLU A 309 -2.93 23.40 10.50
CA GLU A 309 -2.24 23.29 11.79
C GLU A 309 -1.77 21.85 12.10
N ILE A 310 -2.57 20.85 11.74
CA ILE A 310 -2.19 19.43 11.82
C ILE A 310 -1.00 19.18 10.90
N GLY A 311 -0.99 19.72 9.69
CA GLY A 311 0.11 19.60 8.72
C GLY A 311 1.42 20.20 9.24
N PHE A 312 1.39 21.40 9.82
CA PHE A 312 2.59 22.00 10.43
C PHE A 312 3.13 21.16 11.60
N THR A 313 2.23 20.60 12.40
CA THR A 313 2.63 19.72 13.51
C THR A 313 3.22 18.42 12.99
N HIS A 314 2.64 17.85 11.94
CA HIS A 314 3.15 16.66 11.28
C HIS A 314 4.57 16.88 10.75
N MET A 315 4.85 18.02 10.09
CA MET A 315 6.19 18.36 9.64
C MET A 315 7.20 18.41 10.78
N ARG A 316 6.86 19.05 11.91
CA ARG A 316 7.75 19.12 13.09
C ARG A 316 8.02 17.75 13.72
N ILE A 317 7.03 16.87 13.70
CA ILE A 317 7.19 15.48 14.17
C ILE A 317 8.14 14.72 13.24
N LEU A 318 8.03 14.92 11.92
CA LEU A 318 8.93 14.32 10.93
C LEU A 318 10.36 14.87 11.00
N GLU A 319 10.53 16.13 11.42
CA GLU A 319 11.85 16.73 11.73
C GLU A 319 12.49 16.14 13.01
N GLY A 320 11.76 15.29 13.75
CA GLY A 320 12.27 14.55 14.90
C GLY A 320 11.73 15.01 16.26
N VAL A 321 10.90 16.06 16.31
CA VAL A 321 10.33 16.56 17.58
C VAL A 321 9.06 15.78 17.95
N GLN A 322 9.25 14.53 18.36
CA GLN A 322 8.16 13.59 18.68
C GLN A 322 7.74 13.66 20.16
N THR A 323 7.34 14.84 20.63
CA THR A 323 6.97 15.03 22.04
C THR A 323 5.47 15.21 22.24
N TYR A 324 4.98 14.75 23.39
CA TYR A 324 3.60 15.00 23.84
C TYR A 324 3.24 16.49 23.77
N LEU A 325 4.20 17.36 24.11
CA LEU A 325 4.04 18.81 24.07
C LEU A 325 3.71 19.35 22.66
N GLN A 326 4.25 18.75 21.58
CA GLN A 326 3.90 19.17 20.22
C GLN A 326 2.45 18.82 19.89
N LEU A 327 1.95 17.66 20.34
CA LEU A 327 0.56 17.25 20.15
C LEU A 327 -0.39 18.14 20.96
N ALA A 328 -0.10 18.36 22.24
CA ALA A 328 -0.87 19.29 23.08
C ALA A 328 -0.88 20.72 22.50
N GLY A 329 0.27 21.19 22.02
CA GLY A 329 0.40 22.48 21.33
C GLY A 329 -0.34 22.53 19.99
N CYS A 330 -0.56 21.40 19.33
CA CYS A 330 -1.44 21.31 18.16
C CYS A 330 -2.90 21.47 18.58
N LEU A 331 -3.38 20.73 19.58
CA LEU A 331 -4.75 20.84 20.09
C LEU A 331 -5.07 22.26 20.57
N ALA A 332 -4.13 22.93 21.25
CA ALA A 332 -4.29 24.32 21.67
C ALA A 332 -4.48 25.28 20.47
N ARG A 333 -3.70 25.10 19.40
CA ARG A 333 -3.84 25.90 18.17
C ARG A 333 -5.16 25.62 17.46
N LEU A 334 -5.62 24.37 17.44
CA LEU A 334 -6.93 23.99 16.91
C LEU A 334 -8.07 24.65 17.67
N CYS A 335 -8.02 24.65 19.01
CA CYS A 335 -9.02 25.34 19.84
C CYS A 335 -9.05 26.85 19.59
N LYS A 336 -7.86 27.46 19.41
CA LYS A 336 -7.72 28.90 19.18
C LYS A 336 -8.45 29.38 17.91
N ILE A 337 -8.52 28.56 16.86
CA ILE A 337 -9.14 28.94 15.58
C ILE A 337 -10.63 29.27 15.74
N ASN A 338 -11.34 28.54 16.60
CA ASN A 338 -12.78 28.73 16.80
C ASN A 338 -13.10 29.65 17.99
N MET A 339 -12.11 30.07 18.77
CA MET A 339 -12.31 31.02 19.84
C MET A 339 -12.45 32.45 19.30
N LYS A 340 -13.37 33.22 19.89
CA LYS A 340 -13.59 34.61 19.51
C LYS A 340 -12.36 35.45 19.90
N SER A 341 -11.86 36.26 18.98
CA SER A 341 -10.62 37.05 19.11
C SER A 341 -10.57 37.95 20.35
N HIS A 342 -11.71 38.38 20.89
CA HIS A 342 -11.78 39.23 22.08
C HIS A 342 -11.36 38.54 23.39
N LEU A 343 -11.35 37.21 23.45
CA LEU A 343 -10.94 36.45 24.65
C LEU A 343 -9.42 36.45 24.88
N PHE A 344 -8.63 36.89 23.90
CA PHE A 344 -7.17 36.90 23.96
C PHE A 344 -6.56 38.30 24.05
N LEU A 345 -7.39 39.34 24.16
CA LEU A 345 -6.91 40.68 24.48
C LEU A 345 -6.56 40.69 25.97
N MET A 346 -5.30 41.00 26.29
CA MET A 346 -4.91 41.22 27.68
C MET A 346 -5.74 42.38 28.24
N PRO A 347 -6.32 42.27 29.45
CA PRO A 347 -6.91 43.42 30.10
C PRO A 347 -5.84 44.51 30.20
N ALA A 348 -6.18 45.70 29.73
CA ALA A 348 -5.30 46.87 29.66
C ALA A 348 -4.78 47.30 31.05
#